data_AF-A0A9E6D5G7-F1
#
_entry.id   AF-A0A9E6D5G7-F1
#
_cell.length_a   1.000
_cell.length_b   1.000
_cell.length_c   1.000
_cell.angle_alpha   90.00
_cell.angle_beta   90.00
_cell.angle_gamma   90.00
#
_symmetry.space_group_name_H-M   'P 1'
#
loop_
_entity.id
_entity.type
_entity.pdbx_description
1 polymer ?
#
loop_
_entity_poly.entity_id
_entity_poly.type
_entity_poly.pdbx_seq_one_letter_code
_entity_poly.pdbx_strand_id
1 'polypeptide(L)'
;MSQRYKVIDITEPTFVTITVIDWVDLFVRPIYFKILDDSLNYYIENKGLNVHAYVYMSSHTYIISSYDNELQDIIRDFKKYTYKEFVKAIKAYPESRREWLLAKFSYAAKRIKKGPNYKVWKDGFHPVILDNHKKAVY
;
A
#
# COMPACT_ATOMS: atom_id res chain seq x y z
N MET A 1 -1.84 15.56 -10.75
CA MET A 1 -3.20 15.16 -11.13
C MET A 1 -3.08 13.82 -11.84
N SER A 2 -3.58 12.74 -11.26
CA SER A 2 -3.60 11.40 -11.87
C SER A 2 -5.02 10.84 -11.77
N GLN A 3 -5.34 9.95 -12.71
CA GLN A 3 -6.68 9.71 -13.23
C GLN A 3 -7.72 9.32 -12.17
N ARG A 4 -8.87 10.03 -12.24
CA ARG A 4 -10.09 9.76 -11.48
C ARG A 4 -10.64 8.39 -11.87
N TYR A 5 -10.37 7.37 -11.07
CA TYR A 5 -11.22 6.19 -11.06
C TYR A 5 -12.51 6.56 -10.30
N LYS A 6 -13.62 6.58 -11.03
CA LYS A 6 -14.96 6.86 -10.50
C LYS A 6 -15.35 5.77 -9.49
N VAL A 7 -16.17 6.19 -8.52
CA VAL A 7 -16.79 5.40 -7.45
C VAL A 7 -17.00 3.95 -7.89
N ILE A 8 -16.20 3.07 -7.30
CA ILE A 8 -16.29 1.62 -7.46
C ILE A 8 -17.56 1.20 -6.74
N ASP A 9 -18.38 0.37 -7.38
CA ASP A 9 -19.59 -0.16 -6.78
C ASP A 9 -19.22 -0.84 -5.45
N ILE A 10 -19.89 -0.42 -4.38
CA ILE A 10 -19.30 -0.34 -3.04
C ILE A 10 -19.13 -1.74 -2.43
N THR A 11 -19.84 -2.75 -2.94
CA THR A 11 -19.86 -4.10 -2.38
C THR A 11 -19.01 -5.13 -3.14
N GLU A 12 -18.60 -4.82 -4.38
CA GLU A 12 -17.93 -5.81 -5.22
C GLU A 12 -16.45 -6.01 -4.85
N PRO A 13 -15.95 -7.26 -4.82
CA PRO A 13 -14.54 -7.53 -4.59
C PRO A 13 -13.67 -6.76 -5.60
N THR A 14 -12.71 -6.00 -5.09
CA THR A 14 -11.80 -5.19 -5.92
C THR A 14 -10.38 -5.70 -5.75
N PHE A 15 -9.72 -5.98 -6.87
CA PHE A 15 -8.28 -6.22 -6.93
C PHE A 15 -7.52 -4.89 -6.89
N VAL A 16 -6.70 -4.73 -5.87
CA VAL A 16 -5.95 -3.52 -5.56
C VAL A 16 -4.47 -3.80 -5.68
N THR A 17 -3.78 -3.00 -6.49
CA THR A 17 -2.31 -2.99 -6.54
C THR A 17 -1.75 -1.76 -5.84
N ILE A 18 -0.85 -1.98 -4.88
CA ILE A 18 -0.11 -0.92 -4.18
C ILE A 18 1.39 -1.14 -4.38
N THR A 19 2.08 -0.13 -4.91
CA THR A 19 3.49 -0.24 -5.33
C THR A 19 4.39 0.73 -4.55
N VAL A 20 5.56 0.27 -4.13
CA VAL A 20 6.64 1.11 -3.57
C VAL A 20 7.19 2.00 -4.69
N ILE A 21 7.61 3.22 -4.35
CA ILE A 21 8.23 4.13 -5.32
C ILE A 21 9.40 3.46 -6.04
N ASP A 22 9.53 3.75 -7.33
CA ASP A 22 10.60 3.22 -8.19
C ASP A 22 10.82 1.70 -8.08
N TRP A 23 9.78 0.95 -7.69
CA TRP A 23 9.83 -0.51 -7.49
C TRP A 23 10.93 -0.96 -6.52
N VAL A 24 11.25 -0.13 -5.53
CA VAL A 24 12.23 -0.48 -4.50
C VAL A 24 11.76 -1.72 -3.73
N ASP A 25 12.64 -2.72 -3.64
CA ASP A 25 12.39 -3.94 -2.87
C ASP A 25 12.45 -3.66 -1.36
N LEU A 26 11.36 -3.19 -0.80
CA LEU A 26 11.24 -2.91 0.62
C LEU A 26 10.93 -4.19 1.40
N PHE A 27 10.01 -5.01 0.90
CA PHE A 27 9.47 -6.18 1.58
C PHE A 27 10.40 -7.39 1.42
N VAL A 28 11.56 -7.33 2.09
CA VAL A 28 12.57 -8.40 2.05
C VAL A 28 12.90 -8.96 3.42
N ARG A 29 12.33 -8.38 4.48
CA ARG A 29 12.53 -8.80 5.88
C ARG A 29 11.19 -9.04 6.56
N PRO A 30 11.09 -10.03 7.47
CA PRO A 30 9.86 -10.33 8.22
C PRO A 30 9.23 -9.12 8.90
N ILE A 31 10.05 -8.19 9.41
CA ILE A 31 9.55 -7.00 10.10
C ILE A 31 8.67 -6.10 9.21
N TYR A 32 8.95 -6.03 7.90
CA TYR A 32 8.15 -5.22 6.98
C TYR A 32 6.83 -5.92 6.63
N PHE A 33 6.84 -7.25 6.47
CA PHE A 33 5.62 -8.02 6.29
C PHE A 33 4.72 -7.93 7.52
N LYS A 34 5.30 -8.03 8.72
CA LYS A 34 4.57 -7.85 9.97
C LYS A 34 3.85 -6.49 10.07
N ILE A 35 4.46 -5.41 9.60
CA ILE A 35 3.82 -4.09 9.56
C ILE A 35 2.61 -4.08 8.60
N LEU A 36 2.70 -4.78 7.47
CA LEU A 36 1.58 -4.94 6.54
C LEU A 36 0.45 -5.76 7.18
N ASP A 37 0.79 -6.89 7.80
CA ASP A 37 -0.16 -7.78 8.48
C ASP A 37 -0.89 -7.05 9.62
N ASP A 38 -0.14 -6.44 10.53
CA ASP A 38 -0.68 -5.70 11.67
C ASP A 38 -1.59 -4.55 11.19
N SER A 39 -1.21 -3.88 10.09
CA SER A 39 -2.05 -2.83 9.51
C SER A 39 -3.31 -3.39 8.85
N LEU A 40 -3.25 -4.49 8.09
CA LEU A 40 -4.44 -5.09 7.48
C LEU A 40 -5.40 -5.62 8.53
N ASN A 41 -4.89 -6.33 9.54
CA ASN A 41 -5.70 -6.85 10.64
C ASN A 41 -6.44 -5.73 11.38
N TYR A 42 -5.79 -4.59 11.60
CA TYR A 42 -6.46 -3.42 12.17
C TYR A 42 -7.68 -2.99 11.33
N TYR A 43 -7.56 -2.92 10.00
CA TYR A 43 -8.67 -2.54 9.12
C TYR A 43 -9.77 -3.61 9.04
N ILE A 44 -9.40 -4.89 9.10
CA ILE A 44 -10.37 -6.00 9.17
C ILE A 44 -11.19 -5.88 10.46
N GLU A 45 -10.52 -5.82 11.61
CA GLU A 45 -11.16 -5.86 12.93
C GLU A 45 -11.92 -4.57 13.28
N ASN A 46 -11.37 -3.40 12.94
CA ASN A 46 -11.88 -2.11 13.46
C ASN A 46 -12.63 -1.29 12.42
N LYS A 47 -12.44 -1.59 11.13
CA LYS A 47 -13.07 -0.83 10.05
C LYS A 47 -14.05 -1.67 9.24
N GLY A 48 -14.06 -3.00 9.34
CA GLY A 48 -14.95 -3.87 8.57
C GLY A 48 -14.47 -4.09 7.13
N LEU A 49 -13.16 -3.97 6.88
CA LEU A 49 -12.58 -4.34 5.59
C LEU A 49 -12.66 -5.86 5.40
N ASN A 50 -13.28 -6.32 4.33
CA ASN A 50 -13.28 -7.74 3.97
C ASN A 50 -12.10 -8.01 3.04
N VAL A 51 -11.11 -8.78 3.51
CA VAL A 51 -9.96 -9.21 2.70
C VAL A 51 -10.18 -10.65 2.24
N HIS A 52 -10.30 -10.85 0.94
CA HIS A 52 -10.56 -12.16 0.32
C HIS A 52 -9.27 -12.90 -0.01
N ALA A 53 -8.25 -12.17 -0.48
CA ALA A 53 -6.93 -12.70 -0.77
C ALA A 53 -5.89 -11.57 -0.76
N TYR A 54 -4.64 -11.90 -0.51
CA TYR A 54 -3.53 -10.95 -0.66
C TYR A 54 -2.24 -11.68 -1.01
N VAL A 55 -1.30 -10.94 -1.60
CA VAL A 55 0.09 -11.38 -1.76
C VAL A 55 1.01 -10.18 -1.58
N TYR A 56 2.11 -10.41 -0.88
CA TYR A 56 3.19 -9.44 -0.73
C TYR A 56 4.37 -9.86 -1.59
N MET A 57 4.63 -9.06 -2.62
CA MET A 57 5.84 -9.16 -3.42
C MET A 57 6.93 -8.31 -2.76
N SER A 58 8.15 -8.31 -3.30
CA SER A 58 9.26 -7.54 -2.71
C SER A 58 9.05 -6.01 -2.77
N SER A 59 8.36 -5.52 -3.79
CA SER A 59 8.22 -4.08 -4.09
C SER A 59 6.77 -3.61 -4.24
N HIS A 60 5.81 -4.51 -4.14
CA HIS A 60 4.38 -4.22 -4.31
C HIS A 60 3.53 -5.28 -3.62
N THR A 61 2.26 -4.94 -3.41
CA THR A 61 1.29 -5.82 -2.78
C THR A 61 0.03 -5.85 -3.62
N TYR A 62 -0.53 -7.05 -3.79
CA TYR A 62 -1.85 -7.24 -4.37
C TYR A 62 -2.82 -7.63 -3.25
N ILE A 63 -3.99 -7.01 -3.24
CA ILE A 63 -5.02 -7.25 -2.24
C ILE A 63 -6.35 -7.35 -2.98
N ILE A 64 -7.11 -8.42 -2.73
CA ILE A 64 -8.51 -8.52 -3.14
C ILE A 64 -9.35 -8.23 -1.91
N SER A 65 -10.12 -7.15 -1.96
CA SER A 65 -10.95 -6.73 -0.82
C SER A 65 -12.28 -6.14 -1.26
N SER A 66 -13.31 -6.30 -0.43
CA SER A 66 -14.57 -5.54 -0.52
C SER A 66 -14.76 -4.71 0.75
N TYR A 67 -15.46 -3.58 0.64
CA TYR A 67 -15.65 -2.69 1.77
C TYR A 67 -16.90 -1.85 1.61
N ASP A 68 -17.80 -1.86 2.59
CA ASP A 68 -19.11 -1.17 2.53
C ASP A 68 -19.01 0.37 2.42
N ASN A 69 -17.80 0.94 2.48
CA ASN A 69 -17.56 2.35 2.23
C ASN A 69 -16.46 2.54 1.18
N GLU A 70 -15.96 3.76 1.04
CA GLU A 70 -14.96 4.09 0.04
C GLU A 70 -13.61 3.40 0.28
N LEU A 71 -13.30 2.35 -0.50
CA LEU A 71 -12.02 1.62 -0.43
C LEU A 71 -10.79 2.54 -0.62
N GLN A 72 -10.94 3.64 -1.35
CA GLN A 72 -9.89 4.65 -1.51
C GLN A 72 -9.43 5.26 -0.18
N ASP A 73 -10.34 5.44 0.78
CA ASP A 73 -10.00 6.00 2.09
C ASP A 73 -9.18 5.01 2.91
N ILE A 74 -9.57 3.73 2.88
CA ILE A 74 -8.81 2.66 3.53
C ILE A 74 -7.41 2.55 2.93
N ILE A 75 -7.29 2.54 1.60
CA ILE A 75 -5.98 2.44 0.93
C ILE A 75 -5.11 3.66 1.23
N ARG A 76 -5.69 4.87 1.23
CA ARG A 76 -4.98 6.11 1.60
C ARG A 76 -4.44 6.01 3.02
N ASP A 77 -5.27 5.61 3.96
CA ASP A 77 -4.92 5.58 5.37
C ASP A 77 -3.95 4.43 5.68
N PHE A 78 -4.13 3.28 5.04
CA PHE A 78 -3.19 2.16 5.07
C PHE A 78 -1.80 2.59 4.62
N LYS A 79 -1.70 3.27 3.45
CA LYS A 79 -0.44 3.82 2.96
C LYS A 79 0.17 4.83 3.93
N LYS A 80 -0.68 5.68 4.53
CA LYS A 80 -0.27 6.73 5.48
C LYS A 80 0.26 6.15 6.79
N TYR A 81 -0.33 5.07 7.28
CA TYR A 81 0.11 4.39 8.49
C TYR A 81 1.42 3.64 8.21
N THR A 82 1.38 2.74 7.23
CA THR A 82 2.50 1.83 6.92
C THR A 82 3.78 2.57 6.52
N TYR A 83 3.72 3.69 5.78
CA TYR A 83 4.98 4.41 5.44
C TYR A 83 5.71 4.91 6.70
N LYS A 84 4.98 5.32 7.74
CA LYS A 84 5.58 5.80 8.99
C LYS A 84 6.25 4.64 9.73
N GLU A 85 5.54 3.52 9.83
CA GLU A 85 6.05 2.33 10.50
C GLU A 85 7.24 1.73 9.75
N PHE A 86 7.24 1.73 8.41
CA PHE A 86 8.41 1.34 7.63
C PHE A 86 9.61 2.25 7.89
N VAL A 87 9.43 3.57 7.88
CA VAL A 87 10.53 4.50 8.15
C VAL A 87 11.07 4.32 9.57
N LYS A 88 10.21 4.06 10.56
CA LYS A 88 10.63 3.72 11.93
C LYS A 88 11.42 2.42 11.95
N ALA A 89 10.91 1.36 11.31
CA ALA A 89 11.55 0.05 11.25
C ALA A 89 12.91 0.10 10.57
N ILE A 90 13.04 0.81 9.45
CA ILE A 90 14.33 1.01 8.74
C ILE A 90 15.37 1.66 9.67
N LYS A 91 14.95 2.60 10.53
CA LYS A 91 15.84 3.30 11.47
C LYS A 91 16.21 2.43 12.68
N ALA A 92 15.28 1.65 13.20
CA ALA A 92 15.44 0.90 14.45
C ALA A 92 16.03 -0.51 14.25
N TYR A 93 15.61 -1.23 13.22
CA TYR A 93 16.00 -2.62 12.99
C TYR A 93 17.29 -2.73 12.16
N PRO A 94 18.13 -3.77 12.33
CA PRO A 94 19.28 -4.02 11.46
C PRO A 94 18.87 -4.12 9.99
N GLU A 95 19.18 -3.08 9.22
CA GLU A 95 18.90 -2.99 7.79
C GLU A 95 20.17 -2.55 7.07
N SER A 96 20.80 -3.48 6.35
CA SER A 96 22.04 -3.21 5.60
C SER A 96 21.87 -2.12 4.54
N ARG A 97 20.65 -1.92 4.04
CA ARG A 97 20.32 -0.89 3.04
C ARG A 97 19.78 0.40 3.64
N ARG A 98 19.88 0.60 4.96
CA ARG A 98 19.18 1.68 5.70
C ARG A 98 19.43 3.05 5.10
N GLU A 99 20.69 3.42 4.92
CA GLU A 99 21.07 4.73 4.40
C GLU A 99 20.52 4.94 2.99
N TRP A 100 20.66 3.93 2.13
CA TRP A 100 20.15 3.95 0.77
C TRP A 100 18.63 4.08 0.71
N LEU A 101 17.89 3.28 1.51
CA LEU A 101 16.42 3.34 1.58
C LEU A 101 15.94 4.72 2.05
N LEU A 102 16.51 5.23 3.15
CA LEU A 102 16.13 6.54 3.68
C LEU A 102 16.47 7.67 2.70
N ALA A 103 17.63 7.62 2.05
CA ALA A 103 18.00 8.60 1.02
C ALA A 103 17.04 8.55 -0.17
N LYS A 104 16.71 7.35 -0.67
CA LYS A 104 15.78 7.13 -1.78
C LYS A 104 14.38 7.68 -1.48
N PHE A 105 13.82 7.32 -0.32
CA PHE A 105 12.49 7.77 0.10
C PHE A 105 12.46 9.27 0.44
N SER A 106 13.55 9.83 0.97
CA SER A 106 13.66 11.27 1.20
C SER A 106 13.76 12.06 -0.11
N TYR A 107 14.56 11.57 -1.06
CA TYR A 107 14.66 12.20 -2.38
C TYR A 107 13.31 12.26 -3.09
N ALA A 108 12.53 11.18 -3.04
CA ALA A 108 11.18 11.16 -3.62
C ALA A 108 10.21 12.12 -2.91
N ALA A 109 10.33 12.26 -1.58
CA ALA A 109 9.53 13.20 -0.81
C ALA A 109 9.83 14.66 -1.16
N LYS A 110 11.10 15.02 -1.39
CA LYS A 110 11.52 16.39 -1.76
C LYS A 110 10.87 16.92 -3.05
N ARG A 111 10.40 16.02 -3.93
CA ARG A 111 9.68 16.40 -5.16
C ARG A 111 8.26 16.89 -4.88
N ILE A 112 7.77 16.77 -3.65
CA ILE A 112 6.46 17.23 -3.20
C ILE A 112 6.66 18.53 -2.40
N LYS A 113 6.08 19.64 -2.87
CA LYS A 113 6.26 20.98 -2.26
C LYS A 113 5.85 21.07 -0.78
N LYS A 114 4.85 20.29 -0.37
CA LYS A 114 4.38 20.15 1.03
C LYS A 114 4.05 18.69 1.27
N GLY A 115 4.83 18.01 2.11
CA GLY A 115 4.65 16.58 2.34
C GLY A 115 5.54 16.06 3.47
N PRO A 116 5.39 14.76 3.81
CA PRO A 116 6.24 14.11 4.81
C PRO A 116 7.71 14.07 4.35
N ASN A 117 8.65 13.93 5.30
CA ASN A 117 10.08 13.85 5.00
C ASN A 117 10.51 12.62 4.19
N TYR A 118 9.63 11.62 4.07
CA TYR A 118 9.85 10.38 3.33
C TYR A 118 8.59 9.98 2.57
N LYS A 119 8.77 9.44 1.37
CA LYS A 119 7.71 8.86 0.55
C LYS A 119 8.07 7.42 0.20
N VAL A 120 7.26 6.47 0.64
CA VAL A 120 7.48 5.02 0.39
C VAL A 120 6.61 4.54 -0.78
N TRP A 121 5.34 4.91 -0.81
CA TRP A 121 4.39 4.43 -1.81
C TRP A 121 4.30 5.33 -3.04
N LYS A 122 4.02 4.75 -4.20
CA LYS A 122 3.56 5.50 -5.39
C LYS A 122 2.20 6.15 -5.09
N ASP A 123 1.93 7.26 -5.79
CA ASP A 123 0.64 7.96 -5.71
C ASP A 123 -0.47 7.13 -6.35
N GLY A 124 -1.68 7.23 -5.81
CA GLY A 124 -2.83 6.46 -6.28
C GLY A 124 -2.68 4.95 -6.06
N PHE A 125 -3.56 4.16 -6.64
CA PHE A 125 -3.49 2.71 -6.68
C PHE A 125 -4.20 2.26 -7.97
N HIS A 126 -4.03 1.00 -8.36
CA HIS A 126 -4.73 0.45 -9.53
C HIS A 126 -5.83 -0.51 -9.06
N PRO A 127 -7.11 -0.08 -9.09
CA PRO A 127 -8.24 -0.95 -8.84
C PRO A 127 -8.72 -1.66 -10.11
N VAL A 128 -9.07 -2.94 -9.97
CA VAL A 128 -9.82 -3.72 -10.95
C VAL A 128 -11.01 -4.36 -10.23
N ILE A 129 -12.23 -4.01 -10.62
CA ILE A 129 -13.45 -4.59 -10.06
C ILE A 129 -13.58 -6.02 -10.58
N LEU A 130 -13.90 -6.97 -9.70
CA LEU A 130 -14.12 -8.37 -10.05
C LEU A 130 -15.62 -8.66 -10.19
N ASP A 131 -16.29 -7.93 -11.08
CA ASP A 131 -17.74 -7.95 -11.31
C ASP A 131 -18.22 -9.11 -12.20
N ASN A 132 -17.29 -9.89 -12.75
CA ASN A 132 -17.61 -11.01 -13.62
C ASN A 132 -16.55 -12.11 -13.54
N HIS A 133 -16.93 -13.33 -13.91
CA HIS A 133 -16.04 -14.50 -13.89
C HIS A 133 -15.03 -14.55 -15.06
N LYS A 134 -14.93 -13.51 -15.90
CA LYS A 134 -13.93 -13.49 -16.99
C LYS A 134 -12.57 -13.17 -16.41
N LYS A 135 -11.53 -13.75 -17.01
CA LYS A 135 -10.14 -13.44 -16.64
C LYS A 135 -9.88 -11.95 -16.82
N ALA A 136 -9.41 -11.30 -15.77
CA ALA A 136 -8.75 -10.00 -15.90
C ALA A 136 -7.54 -10.18 -16.83
N VAL A 137 -7.57 -9.52 -17.99
CA VAL A 137 -6.45 -9.48 -18.92
C VAL A 137 -5.57 -8.32 -18.47
N TYR A 138 -4.36 -8.64 -17.98
CA TYR A 138 -3.34 -7.67 -17.57
C TYR A 138 -2.34 -7.42 -18.70
#